data_AF-A0A529R6W3-F1
#
_entry.id   AF-A0A529R6W3-F1
#
_cell.length_a   1.000
_cell.length_b   1.000
_cell.length_c   1.000
_cell.angle_alpha   90.00
_cell.angle_beta   90.00
_cell.angle_gamma   90.00
#
_symmetry.space_group_name_H-M   'P 1'
#
loop_
_entity.id
_entity.type
_entity.pdbx_description
1 polymer ?
#
loop_
_entity_poly.entity_id
_entity_poly.type
_entity_poly.pdbx_seq_one_letter_code
_entity_poly.pdbx_strand_id
1 'polypeptide(L)'
;MDGSTTHNAGDIDFFKLTLSGGNYTFDVLQNPPPAELNFSFAGAPSGSNLFMTFGDPTSTQIVVIGQHPLNQSQGGNITTGDVLNISQAGSTTSFGVNGNQINPTEGAYITYVTGANTNFLVPNLDQNEADIEANINFQNVFNTTSASFTVNQTNPGVGPVTVKITAFSTTAEPGVNFVDGLTNDQHVNITSFSLTDFVVKTGNTQYTPNATIDADGNLIITGLSTGDKVSWTTSGTHDRVLIENISGTDGISGNDNNTFDIGGFGLSQAQPAPDEKLDFTVQIADFDGDTASDSFSIGIDGTGIFNDNHVEGVIA
;
A
#
# COMPACT_ATOMS: atom_id res chain seq x y z
N MET A 1 -13.91 -45.22 43.70
CA MET A 1 -14.43 -46.58 43.64
C MET A 1 -15.80 -46.59 44.31
N ASP A 2 -16.85 -46.55 43.50
CA ASP A 2 -17.97 -47.49 43.60
C ASP A 2 -17.87 -48.37 42.33
N GLY A 3 -18.11 -49.67 42.45
CA GLY A 3 -18.00 -50.67 41.38
C GLY A 3 -19.31 -50.91 40.63
N SER A 4 -20.25 -49.97 40.68
CA SER A 4 -21.50 -49.96 39.92
C SER A 4 -21.25 -49.63 38.43
N THR A 5 -21.77 -50.43 37.51
CA THR A 5 -21.77 -50.15 36.06
C THR A 5 -22.98 -49.33 35.60
N THR A 6 -23.78 -48.81 36.52
CA THR A 6 -24.92 -47.92 36.27
C THR A 6 -24.68 -46.61 37.00
N HIS A 7 -24.49 -45.53 36.23
CA HIS A 7 -24.48 -44.17 36.75
C HIS A 7 -25.82 -43.90 37.45
N ASN A 8 -25.77 -43.69 38.75
CA ASN A 8 -26.93 -43.43 39.60
C ASN A 8 -26.75 -42.08 40.30
N ALA A 9 -27.81 -41.60 40.96
CA ALA A 9 -27.85 -40.27 41.58
C ALA A 9 -26.83 -40.05 42.72
N GLY A 10 -25.97 -41.03 43.03
CA GLY A 10 -24.88 -40.95 44.00
C GLY A 10 -23.47 -40.97 43.40
N ASP A 11 -23.32 -41.07 42.08
CA ASP A 11 -22.02 -41.06 41.41
C ASP A 11 -21.45 -39.63 41.29
N ILE A 12 -20.15 -39.47 41.55
CA ILE A 12 -19.41 -38.22 41.36
C ILE A 12 -18.60 -38.36 40.08
N ASP A 13 -19.01 -37.65 39.04
CA ASP A 13 -18.26 -37.60 37.78
C ASP A 13 -16.96 -36.81 37.98
N PHE A 14 -15.83 -37.42 37.59
CA PHE A 14 -14.54 -36.75 37.55
C PHE A 14 -14.19 -36.44 36.09
N PHE A 15 -14.39 -35.19 35.68
CA PHE A 15 -13.86 -34.68 34.42
C PHE A 15 -12.44 -34.16 34.63
N LYS A 16 -11.48 -34.70 33.87
CA LYS A 16 -10.08 -34.29 33.93
C LYS A 16 -9.61 -33.82 32.55
N LEU A 17 -9.52 -32.50 32.35
CA LEU A 17 -8.71 -31.95 31.28
C LEU A 17 -7.24 -32.05 31.70
N THR A 18 -6.50 -33.02 31.13
CA THR A 18 -5.06 -33.13 31.33
C THR A 18 -4.34 -32.58 30.11
N LEU A 19 -3.76 -31.39 30.24
CA LEU A 19 -2.74 -30.85 29.33
C LEU A 19 -1.39 -31.11 30.01
N SER A 20 -0.56 -31.99 29.45
CA SER A 20 0.75 -32.31 30.05
C SER A 20 1.85 -32.34 29.00
N GLY A 21 2.82 -31.44 29.16
CA GLY A 21 3.98 -31.30 28.29
C GLY A 21 3.68 -30.46 27.04
N GLY A 22 3.94 -29.15 27.12
CA GLY A 22 3.83 -28.22 25.99
C GLY A 22 3.07 -26.94 26.34
N ASN A 23 3.30 -25.88 25.56
CA ASN A 23 2.50 -24.66 25.56
C ASN A 23 1.39 -24.82 24.51
N TYR A 24 0.14 -24.55 24.88
CA TYR A 24 -1.00 -24.59 23.96
C TYR A 24 -1.49 -23.17 23.74
N THR A 25 -1.55 -22.75 22.47
CA THR A 25 -2.04 -21.44 22.06
C THR A 25 -3.26 -21.65 21.17
N PHE A 26 -4.33 -20.90 21.42
CA PHE A 26 -5.47 -20.78 20.52
C PHE A 26 -5.36 -19.42 19.84
N ASP A 27 -4.95 -19.41 18.57
CA ASP A 27 -4.80 -18.19 17.80
C ASP A 27 -6.12 -17.86 17.08
N VAL A 28 -6.68 -16.69 17.38
CA VAL A 28 -7.71 -16.07 16.54
C VAL A 28 -6.98 -15.25 15.49
N LEU A 29 -6.77 -15.84 14.31
CA LEU A 29 -6.09 -15.16 13.20
C LEU A 29 -7.08 -14.31 12.41
N GLN A 30 -7.70 -13.31 13.05
CA GLN A 30 -8.50 -12.32 12.34
C GLN A 30 -7.72 -11.00 12.30
N ASN A 31 -6.87 -10.87 11.30
CA ASN A 31 -6.36 -9.54 10.97
C ASN A 31 -7.54 -8.74 10.40
N PRO A 32 -7.90 -7.58 10.98
CA PRO A 32 -8.81 -6.67 10.31
C PRO A 32 -8.26 -6.38 8.91
N PRO A 33 -9.12 -6.28 7.88
CA PRO A 33 -8.67 -5.92 6.54
C PRO A 33 -7.80 -4.66 6.62
N PRO A 34 -6.61 -4.65 5.99
CA PRO A 34 -5.77 -3.46 5.96
C PRO A 34 -6.57 -2.25 5.49
N ALA A 35 -6.43 -1.10 6.16
CA ALA A 35 -7.02 0.13 5.67
C ALA A 35 -6.12 0.70 4.57
N GLU A 36 -6.71 1.23 3.50
CA GLU A 36 -5.96 1.85 2.43
C GLU A 36 -5.97 3.38 2.60
N LEU A 37 -4.80 3.96 2.84
CA LEU A 37 -4.61 5.39 2.74
C LEU A 37 -4.41 5.76 1.27
N ASN A 38 -5.35 6.50 0.70
CA ASN A 38 -5.34 6.89 -0.70
C ASN A 38 -4.95 8.37 -0.85
N PHE A 39 -4.14 8.66 -1.86
CA PHE A 39 -3.70 10.00 -2.21
C PHE A 39 -4.41 10.48 -3.47
N SER A 40 -5.11 11.61 -3.37
CA SER A 40 -5.72 12.29 -4.51
C SER A 40 -4.75 13.33 -5.08
N PHE A 41 -4.71 13.45 -6.40
CA PHE A 41 -3.93 14.47 -7.09
C PHE A 41 -4.71 15.75 -7.42
N ALA A 42 -5.93 15.87 -6.87
CA ALA A 42 -6.77 17.03 -7.07
C ALA A 42 -6.18 18.28 -6.42
N GLY A 43 -6.33 19.43 -7.08
CA GLY A 43 -5.88 20.72 -6.58
C GLY A 43 -4.38 20.99 -6.72
N ALA A 44 -3.62 20.09 -7.33
CA ALA A 44 -2.22 20.36 -7.63
C ALA A 44 -2.05 21.49 -8.65
N PRO A 45 -0.94 22.26 -8.55
CA PRO A 45 -0.66 23.35 -9.47
C PRO A 45 -0.54 22.83 -10.91
N SER A 46 -1.12 23.58 -11.85
CA SER A 46 -0.97 23.31 -13.28
C SER A 46 0.44 23.64 -13.77
N GLY A 47 0.83 23.10 -14.92
CA GLY A 47 2.11 23.39 -15.55
C GLY A 47 3.13 22.28 -15.33
N SER A 48 4.39 22.60 -15.58
CA SER A 48 5.54 21.75 -15.29
C SER A 48 6.06 22.12 -13.91
N ASN A 49 6.22 21.12 -13.05
CA ASN A 49 6.62 21.29 -11.66
C ASN A 49 7.79 20.35 -11.37
N LEU A 50 8.80 20.77 -10.60
CA LEU A 50 9.88 19.87 -10.22
C LEU A 50 9.37 18.74 -9.30
N PHE A 51 8.58 19.09 -8.29
CA PHE A 51 8.01 18.13 -7.35
C PHE A 51 6.56 18.46 -7.02
N MET A 52 5.85 17.52 -6.41
CA MET A 52 4.56 17.77 -5.77
C MET A 52 4.45 17.01 -4.47
N THR A 53 3.85 17.63 -3.46
CA THR A 53 3.55 16.97 -2.19
C THR A 53 2.03 16.85 -1.99
N PHE A 54 1.54 15.65 -1.72
CA PHE A 54 0.11 15.36 -1.53
C PHE A 54 -0.14 14.69 -0.18
N GLY A 55 -1.34 14.86 0.38
CA GLY A 55 -1.78 14.12 1.58
C GLY A 55 -2.39 15.02 2.65
N ASP A 56 -2.62 14.45 3.82
CA ASP A 56 -3.17 15.15 4.97
C ASP A 56 -2.03 15.61 5.88
N PRO A 57 -1.89 16.91 6.22
CA PRO A 57 -0.79 17.42 7.03
C PRO A 57 -0.71 16.84 8.45
N THR A 58 -1.76 16.19 8.93
CA THR A 58 -1.83 15.53 10.24
C THR A 58 -1.51 14.02 10.19
N SER A 59 -1.26 13.47 9.00
CA SER A 59 -1.03 12.03 8.77
C SER A 59 0.22 11.80 7.91
N THR A 60 0.16 10.85 6.97
CA THR A 60 1.18 10.59 5.94
C THR A 60 0.95 11.45 4.71
N GLN A 61 2.04 11.88 4.08
CA GLN A 61 2.06 12.56 2.79
C GLN A 61 2.91 11.76 1.79
N ILE A 62 2.83 12.12 0.51
CA ILE A 62 3.75 11.65 -0.51
C ILE A 62 4.40 12.83 -1.23
N VAL A 63 5.71 12.74 -1.47
CA VAL A 63 6.45 13.60 -2.38
C VAL A 63 6.64 12.84 -3.69
N VAL A 64 6.18 13.42 -4.79
CA VAL A 64 6.33 12.88 -6.14
C VAL A 64 7.37 13.72 -6.88
N ILE A 65 8.26 13.06 -7.62
CA ILE A 65 9.26 13.69 -8.49
C ILE A 65 9.53 12.79 -9.71
N GLY A 66 9.98 13.34 -10.84
CA GLY A 66 10.42 12.54 -11.99
C GLY A 66 11.62 11.64 -11.67
N GLN A 67 11.94 10.68 -12.54
CA GLN A 67 13.06 9.74 -12.36
C GLN A 67 14.42 10.43 -12.48
N HIS A 68 14.54 11.39 -13.39
CA HIS A 68 15.74 12.18 -13.64
C HIS A 68 15.46 13.66 -13.42
N PRO A 69 15.06 14.07 -12.20
CA PRO A 69 14.74 15.46 -11.96
C PRO A 69 15.98 16.32 -12.12
N LEU A 70 15.77 17.60 -12.43
CA LEU A 70 16.86 18.56 -12.34
C LEU A 70 17.40 18.62 -10.89
N ASN A 71 18.66 19.02 -10.76
CA ASN A 71 19.28 19.28 -9.46
C ASN A 71 19.76 20.75 -9.41
N GLN A 72 19.04 21.62 -8.71
CA GLN A 72 19.36 23.06 -8.59
C GLN A 72 20.58 23.28 -7.71
N SER A 73 20.75 22.44 -6.67
CA SER A 73 21.92 22.46 -5.78
C SER A 73 23.24 22.28 -6.57
N GLN A 74 23.18 21.55 -7.68
CA GLN A 74 24.30 21.31 -8.61
C GLN A 74 24.27 22.20 -9.87
N GLY A 75 23.41 23.23 -9.91
CA GLY A 75 23.37 24.24 -10.98
C GLY A 75 22.42 23.92 -12.15
N GLY A 76 21.53 22.94 -12.02
CA GLY A 76 20.45 22.64 -12.96
C GLY A 76 19.35 23.71 -13.00
N ASN A 77 18.49 23.65 -14.03
CA ASN A 77 17.35 24.56 -14.20
C ASN A 77 16.08 23.77 -14.60
N ILE A 78 14.88 24.35 -14.45
CA ILE A 78 13.57 23.72 -14.71
C ILE A 78 13.41 23.14 -16.12
N THR A 79 14.26 23.55 -17.06
CA THR A 79 14.24 23.07 -18.44
C THR A 79 15.22 21.93 -18.71
N THR A 80 15.93 21.39 -17.72
CA THR A 80 17.04 20.44 -17.93
C THR A 80 16.85 19.04 -17.34
N GLY A 81 15.76 18.78 -16.63
CA GLY A 81 15.45 17.47 -16.06
C GLY A 81 13.96 17.19 -16.08
N ASP A 82 13.58 16.04 -15.54
CA ASP A 82 12.20 15.60 -15.51
C ASP A 82 11.32 16.56 -14.70
N VAL A 83 10.14 16.83 -15.24
CA VAL A 83 9.10 17.63 -14.59
C VAL A 83 7.80 16.83 -14.48
N LEU A 84 7.05 17.09 -13.43
CA LEU A 84 5.71 16.56 -13.24
C LEU A 84 4.67 17.47 -13.87
N ASN A 85 3.70 16.86 -14.53
CA ASN A 85 2.54 17.54 -15.09
C ASN A 85 1.26 16.87 -14.60
N ILE A 86 0.31 17.68 -14.16
CA ILE A 86 -0.99 17.21 -13.68
C ILE A 86 -2.01 17.37 -14.78
N SER A 87 -2.65 16.26 -15.13
CA SER A 87 -3.85 16.27 -15.94
C SER A 87 -5.05 16.42 -15.02
N GLN A 88 -5.78 17.52 -15.20
CA GLN A 88 -7.12 17.72 -14.62
C GLN A 88 -8.22 17.51 -15.68
N ALA A 89 -7.85 17.02 -16.87
CA ALA A 89 -8.80 16.81 -17.96
C ALA A 89 -9.59 15.51 -17.73
N GLY A 90 -10.92 15.60 -17.71
CA GLY A 90 -11.80 14.45 -17.47
C GLY A 90 -12.42 14.46 -16.07
N SER A 91 -12.90 13.31 -15.59
CA SER A 91 -13.52 13.13 -14.27
C SER A 91 -12.54 12.73 -13.16
N THR A 92 -11.26 12.57 -13.47
CA THR A 92 -10.21 12.07 -12.58
C THR A 92 -8.93 12.91 -12.73
N THR A 93 -8.17 13.04 -11.65
CA THR A 93 -6.87 13.74 -11.65
C THR A 93 -5.73 12.74 -11.74
N SER A 94 -4.78 12.98 -12.64
CA SER A 94 -3.60 12.13 -12.82
C SER A 94 -2.33 12.93 -12.94
N PHE A 95 -1.18 12.27 -12.78
CA PHE A 95 0.11 12.85 -13.11
C PHE A 95 0.85 12.05 -14.19
N GLY A 96 1.61 12.78 -15.00
CA GLY A 96 2.62 12.27 -15.91
C GLY A 96 3.96 12.94 -15.70
N VAL A 97 4.94 12.58 -16.52
CA VAL A 97 6.32 13.09 -16.50
C VAL A 97 6.62 13.68 -17.87
N ASN A 98 7.22 14.88 -17.92
CA ASN A 98 7.56 15.61 -19.15
C ASN A 98 6.35 15.85 -20.11
N GLY A 99 5.15 15.79 -19.55
CA GLY A 99 3.89 15.80 -20.25
C GLY A 99 2.80 15.14 -19.39
N ASN A 100 1.57 15.12 -19.89
CA ASN A 100 0.43 14.59 -19.13
C ASN A 100 0.43 13.06 -18.97
N GLN A 101 1.43 12.36 -19.52
CA GLN A 101 1.60 10.92 -19.45
C GLN A 101 3.09 10.60 -19.31
N ILE A 102 3.40 9.46 -18.72
CA ILE A 102 4.73 8.86 -18.60
C ILE A 102 5.05 8.11 -19.90
N ASN A 103 5.99 8.62 -20.68
CA ASN A 103 6.47 8.01 -21.91
C ASN A 103 7.41 6.84 -21.62
N PRO A 104 7.63 5.93 -22.58
CA PRO A 104 8.70 4.93 -22.48
C PRO A 104 10.02 5.56 -22.05
N THR A 105 10.75 4.89 -21.16
CA THR A 105 12.00 5.32 -20.51
C THR A 105 11.87 6.42 -19.44
N GLU A 106 10.66 6.91 -19.20
CA GLU A 106 10.37 7.84 -18.09
C GLU A 106 9.81 7.09 -16.89
N GLY A 107 9.90 7.74 -15.73
CA GLY A 107 9.35 7.24 -14.48
C GLY A 107 9.23 8.33 -13.45
N ALA A 108 8.63 7.98 -12.31
CA ALA A 108 8.51 8.88 -11.17
C ALA A 108 8.85 8.16 -9.86
N TYR A 109 9.57 8.86 -8.99
CA TYR A 109 9.71 8.48 -7.61
C TYR A 109 8.53 8.98 -6.79
N ILE A 110 8.01 8.14 -5.91
CA ILE A 110 7.00 8.48 -4.92
C ILE A 110 7.59 8.13 -3.56
N THR A 111 7.86 9.15 -2.75
CA THR A 111 8.43 9.00 -1.39
C THR A 111 7.37 9.31 -0.35
N TYR A 112 7.21 8.43 0.64
CA TYR A 112 6.22 8.55 1.68
C TYR A 112 6.85 9.29 2.85
N VAL A 113 6.21 10.36 3.32
CA VAL A 113 6.78 11.25 4.32
C VAL A 113 5.77 11.63 5.40
N THR A 114 6.26 12.23 6.47
CA THR A 114 5.46 12.83 7.54
C THR A 114 5.99 14.21 7.89
N GLY A 115 5.09 15.08 8.36
CA GLY A 115 5.44 16.44 8.76
C GLY A 115 5.82 17.34 7.58
N ALA A 116 5.19 17.13 6.42
CA ALA A 116 5.35 18.05 5.29
C ALA A 116 4.94 19.48 5.69
N ASN A 117 5.69 20.48 5.21
CA ASN A 117 5.31 21.88 5.40
C ASN A 117 4.00 22.16 4.67
N THR A 118 3.00 22.66 5.40
CA THR A 118 1.65 22.90 4.87
C THR A 118 1.60 23.89 3.71
N ASN A 119 2.59 24.79 3.58
CA ASN A 119 2.68 25.71 2.44
C ASN A 119 3.10 24.97 1.16
N PHE A 120 3.91 23.92 1.29
CA PHE A 120 4.44 23.14 0.17
C PHE A 120 3.69 21.81 0.00
N LEU A 121 2.44 21.78 0.46
CA LEU A 121 1.51 20.67 0.36
C LEU A 121 0.31 21.10 -0.48
N VAL A 122 -0.11 20.27 -1.43
CA VAL A 122 -1.32 20.49 -2.23
C VAL A 122 -2.54 20.55 -1.30
N PRO A 123 -3.45 21.54 -1.45
CA PRO A 123 -3.56 22.51 -2.55
C PRO A 123 -2.88 23.87 -2.30
N ASN A 124 -2.09 24.04 -1.23
CA ASN A 124 -1.41 25.31 -0.94
C ASN A 124 -0.14 25.51 -1.78
N LEU A 125 0.48 24.42 -2.22
CA LEU A 125 1.65 24.43 -3.09
C LEU A 125 1.32 25.07 -4.45
N ASP A 126 1.98 26.17 -4.78
CA ASP A 126 1.92 26.76 -6.12
C ASP A 126 3.05 26.30 -7.04
N GLN A 127 2.96 26.61 -8.33
CA GLN A 127 3.95 26.18 -9.33
C GLN A 127 5.34 26.77 -9.06
N ASN A 128 5.45 28.05 -8.67
CA ASN A 128 6.75 28.67 -8.42
C ASN A 128 7.43 28.04 -7.20
N GLU A 129 6.64 27.65 -6.21
CA GLU A 129 7.12 26.93 -5.04
C GLU A 129 7.52 25.48 -5.39
N ALA A 130 6.72 24.83 -6.24
CA ALA A 130 6.95 23.47 -6.72
C ALA A 130 8.17 23.34 -7.64
N ASP A 131 8.66 24.45 -8.19
CA ASP A 131 9.87 24.53 -9.01
C ASP A 131 11.16 24.71 -8.20
N ILE A 132 11.05 24.88 -6.87
CA ILE A 132 12.19 25.14 -5.99
C ILE A 132 12.51 23.86 -5.19
N GLU A 133 13.65 23.25 -5.48
CA GLU A 133 14.13 22.02 -4.86
C GLU A 133 14.18 22.11 -3.31
N ALA A 134 14.59 23.27 -2.79
CA ALA A 134 14.65 23.52 -1.35
C ALA A 134 13.27 23.51 -0.65
N ASN A 135 12.17 23.59 -1.40
CA ASN A 135 10.81 23.55 -0.87
C ASN A 135 10.27 22.12 -0.66
N ILE A 136 11.03 21.08 -1.03
CA ILE A 136 10.73 19.69 -0.67
C ILE A 136 10.94 19.53 0.85
N ASN A 137 9.97 19.93 1.66
CA ASN A 137 10.15 20.11 3.09
C ASN A 137 9.25 19.18 3.90
N PHE A 138 9.85 18.21 4.58
CA PHE A 138 9.21 17.24 5.46
C PHE A 138 10.13 16.88 6.63
N GLN A 139 9.61 16.22 7.67
CA GLN A 139 10.39 15.89 8.87
C GLN A 139 10.97 14.48 8.85
N ASN A 140 10.17 13.47 8.46
CA ASN A 140 10.61 12.07 8.43
C ASN A 140 9.99 11.33 7.23
N VAL A 141 10.55 10.17 6.91
CA VAL A 141 9.95 9.20 5.99
C VAL A 141 8.87 8.36 6.69
N PHE A 142 7.91 7.84 5.93
CA PHE A 142 6.89 6.92 6.41
C PHE A 142 7.14 5.51 5.87
N ASN A 143 7.31 4.56 6.77
CA ASN A 143 7.60 3.17 6.42
C ASN A 143 6.33 2.33 6.28
N THR A 144 6.20 1.60 5.17
CA THR A 144 5.16 0.56 5.01
C THR A 144 5.73 -0.67 4.32
N THR A 145 5.01 -1.79 4.37
CA THR A 145 5.33 -3.00 3.60
C THR A 145 4.55 -3.11 2.31
N SER A 146 3.54 -2.24 2.08
CA SER A 146 2.61 -2.44 0.96
C SER A 146 2.09 -1.12 0.40
N ALA A 147 2.03 -1.05 -0.93
CA ALA A 147 1.57 0.12 -1.67
C ALA A 147 0.82 -0.30 -2.94
N SER A 148 0.12 0.66 -3.56
CA SER A 148 -0.67 0.45 -4.77
C SER A 148 -0.63 1.68 -5.67
N PHE A 149 -0.82 1.50 -6.97
CA PHE A 149 -1.11 2.58 -7.91
C PHE A 149 -2.20 2.17 -8.89
N THR A 150 -2.91 3.16 -9.43
CA THR A 150 -3.93 2.95 -10.46
C THR A 150 -3.53 3.67 -11.75
N VAL A 151 -3.64 2.97 -12.87
CA VAL A 151 -3.49 3.53 -14.22
C VAL A 151 -4.74 4.36 -14.52
N ASN A 152 -4.60 5.68 -14.67
CA ASN A 152 -5.76 6.51 -15.00
C ASN A 152 -6.14 6.39 -16.47
N GLN A 153 -5.15 6.43 -17.35
CA GLN A 153 -5.33 6.35 -18.78
C GLN A 153 -4.05 5.86 -19.45
N THR A 154 -4.20 5.00 -20.46
CA THR A 154 -3.14 4.67 -21.42
C THR A 154 -3.29 5.44 -22.73
N ASN A 155 -2.21 5.60 -23.49
CA ASN A 155 -2.28 5.98 -24.90
C ASN A 155 -1.42 5.00 -25.73
N PRO A 156 -2.03 4.24 -26.66
CA PRO A 156 -3.46 4.21 -27.01
C PRO A 156 -4.34 3.78 -25.83
N GLY A 157 -5.61 4.21 -25.80
CA GLY A 157 -6.53 4.09 -24.64
C GLY A 157 -6.80 2.67 -24.11
N VAL A 158 -6.44 1.65 -24.88
CA VAL A 158 -6.56 0.23 -24.50
C VAL A 158 -5.24 -0.37 -24.02
N GLY A 159 -4.14 0.40 -23.96
CA GLY A 159 -2.81 -0.13 -23.70
C GLY A 159 -2.31 -1.00 -24.88
N PRO A 160 -1.41 -1.97 -24.63
CA PRO A 160 -0.85 -2.34 -23.33
C PRO A 160 0.36 -1.48 -22.98
N VAL A 161 0.59 -1.20 -21.71
CA VAL A 161 1.87 -0.66 -21.23
C VAL A 161 2.58 -1.69 -20.36
N THR A 162 3.91 -1.61 -20.34
CA THR A 162 4.76 -2.39 -19.44
C THR A 162 5.39 -1.46 -18.42
N VAL A 163 5.19 -1.79 -17.15
CA VAL A 163 5.65 -1.02 -16.00
C VAL A 163 6.63 -1.83 -15.18
N LYS A 164 7.69 -1.18 -14.71
CA LYS A 164 8.57 -1.70 -13.67
C LYS A 164 8.36 -0.91 -12.38
N ILE A 165 8.25 -1.62 -11.27
CA ILE A 165 8.23 -1.02 -9.93
C ILE A 165 9.46 -1.51 -9.16
N THR A 166 10.23 -0.56 -8.65
CA THR A 166 11.33 -0.82 -7.73
C THR A 166 11.05 -0.12 -6.40
N ALA A 167 11.22 -0.84 -5.29
CA ALA A 167 11.00 -0.31 -3.95
C ALA A 167 12.32 -0.08 -3.21
N PHE A 168 12.34 0.97 -2.39
CA PHE A 168 13.51 1.44 -1.69
C PHE A 168 13.18 1.88 -0.26
N SER A 169 14.19 1.81 0.60
CA SER A 169 14.23 2.51 1.87
C SER A 169 15.32 3.58 1.83
N THR A 170 14.99 4.76 2.32
CA THR A 170 15.86 5.94 2.29
C THR A 170 15.93 6.63 3.65
N THR A 171 16.90 7.53 3.81
CA THR A 171 16.93 8.41 4.97
C THR A 171 16.01 9.62 4.77
N ALA A 172 15.67 10.33 5.83
CA ALA A 172 14.93 11.58 5.70
C ALA A 172 15.85 12.67 5.12
N GLU A 173 15.68 12.97 3.83
CA GLU A 173 16.51 13.91 3.08
C GLU A 173 15.68 15.09 2.56
N PRO A 174 15.18 16.01 3.41
CA PRO A 174 14.42 17.16 2.94
C PRO A 174 15.31 18.22 2.28
N GLY A 175 14.67 19.08 1.50
CA GLY A 175 15.25 20.18 0.74
C GLY A 175 16.09 19.64 -0.42
N VAL A 176 17.22 20.30 -0.67
CA VAL A 176 18.16 19.91 -1.72
C VAL A 176 18.72 18.50 -1.57
N ASN A 177 18.77 18.00 -0.33
CA ASN A 177 19.25 16.65 -0.07
C ASN A 177 18.35 15.60 -0.74
N PHE A 178 17.07 15.91 -0.99
CA PHE A 178 16.13 14.96 -1.58
C PHE A 178 16.56 14.53 -2.98
N VAL A 179 16.98 15.48 -3.81
CA VAL A 179 17.43 15.20 -5.18
C VAL A 179 18.88 14.73 -5.16
N ASP A 180 19.74 15.33 -4.33
CA ASP A 180 21.13 14.91 -4.17
C ASP A 180 21.26 13.42 -3.74
N GLY A 181 20.33 12.94 -2.91
CA GLY A 181 20.31 11.57 -2.38
C GLY A 181 19.48 10.57 -3.19
N LEU A 182 18.70 11.01 -4.19
CA LEU A 182 17.63 10.24 -4.86
C LEU A 182 18.04 8.87 -5.44
N THR A 183 19.33 8.67 -5.73
CA THR A 183 19.86 7.42 -6.32
C THR A 183 20.70 6.58 -5.36
N ASN A 184 20.81 6.99 -4.10
CA ASN A 184 21.63 6.34 -3.08
C ASN A 184 20.78 5.60 -2.03
N ASP A 185 19.68 5.00 -2.46
CA ASP A 185 18.74 4.31 -1.58
C ASP A 185 19.02 2.81 -1.47
N GLN A 186 18.55 2.20 -0.38
CA GLN A 186 18.64 0.77 -0.19
C GLN A 186 17.46 0.08 -0.84
N HIS A 187 17.73 -0.80 -1.81
CA HIS A 187 16.72 -1.60 -2.47
C HIS A 187 15.99 -2.55 -1.50
N VAL A 188 14.68 -2.69 -1.67
CA VAL A 188 13.83 -3.60 -0.90
C VAL A 188 13.05 -4.49 -1.88
N ASN A 189 13.27 -5.80 -1.78
CA ASN A 189 12.62 -6.76 -2.68
C ASN A 189 11.09 -6.72 -2.55
N ILE A 190 10.40 -6.70 -3.68
CA ILE A 190 8.97 -7.03 -3.77
C ILE A 190 8.81 -8.55 -3.67
N THR A 191 7.89 -9.03 -2.84
CA THR A 191 7.68 -10.46 -2.57
C THR A 191 6.33 -10.99 -3.05
N SER A 192 5.33 -10.12 -3.17
CA SER A 192 4.02 -10.49 -3.69
C SER A 192 3.32 -9.30 -4.33
N PHE A 193 2.34 -9.59 -5.17
CA PHE A 193 1.55 -8.60 -5.87
C PHE A 193 0.11 -9.06 -6.08
N SER A 194 -0.76 -8.11 -6.36
CA SER A 194 -2.13 -8.30 -6.81
C SER A 194 -2.42 -7.36 -7.97
N LEU A 195 -3.15 -7.86 -8.96
CA LEU A 195 -3.64 -7.08 -10.09
C LEU A 195 -5.16 -7.08 -10.03
N THR A 196 -5.75 -5.89 -10.03
CA THR A 196 -7.19 -5.72 -10.25
C THR A 196 -7.38 -5.18 -11.65
N ASP A 197 -7.81 -6.06 -12.56
CA ASP A 197 -8.13 -5.73 -13.94
C ASP A 197 -9.46 -4.98 -13.99
N PHE A 198 -9.41 -3.70 -14.36
CA PHE A 198 -10.61 -2.96 -14.70
C PHE A 198 -10.77 -3.07 -16.21
N VAL A 199 -11.44 -4.13 -16.64
CA VAL A 199 -11.60 -4.48 -18.05
C VAL A 199 -12.20 -3.31 -18.85
N VAL A 200 -11.36 -2.51 -19.50
CA VAL A 200 -11.77 -1.52 -20.49
C VAL A 200 -11.75 -2.17 -21.87
N LYS A 201 -12.92 -2.66 -22.30
CA LYS A 201 -13.11 -3.13 -23.68
C LYS A 201 -13.36 -1.94 -24.59
N THR A 202 -12.47 -1.74 -25.56
CA THR A 202 -12.79 -0.93 -26.76
C THR A 202 -12.83 -1.85 -27.97
N GLY A 203 -14.04 -2.17 -28.44
CA GLY A 203 -14.23 -3.14 -29.53
C GLY A 203 -13.89 -4.58 -29.10
N ASN A 204 -13.04 -5.26 -29.87
CA ASN A 204 -12.65 -6.66 -29.64
C ASN A 204 -11.26 -6.83 -28.99
N THR A 205 -10.57 -5.74 -28.68
CA THR A 205 -9.22 -5.81 -28.08
C THR A 205 -9.34 -5.67 -26.57
N GLN A 206 -8.78 -6.65 -25.85
CA GLN A 206 -8.64 -6.65 -24.40
C GLN A 206 -7.24 -7.18 -24.08
N TYR A 207 -6.57 -6.51 -23.15
CA TYR A 207 -5.36 -7.03 -22.52
C TYR A 207 -5.71 -7.47 -21.11
N THR A 208 -5.10 -8.56 -20.66
CA THR A 208 -5.16 -8.99 -19.27
C THR A 208 -3.78 -8.74 -18.70
N PRO A 209 -3.64 -7.89 -17.68
CA PRO A 209 -2.34 -7.59 -17.12
C PRO A 209 -1.73 -8.85 -16.49
N ASN A 210 -0.43 -9.02 -16.66
CA ASN A 210 0.35 -10.10 -16.07
C ASN A 210 1.58 -9.51 -15.40
N ALA A 211 2.00 -10.11 -14.27
CA ALA A 211 3.15 -9.62 -13.53
C ALA A 211 4.08 -10.73 -13.08
N THR A 212 5.35 -10.38 -12.95
CA THR A 212 6.43 -11.25 -12.46
C THR A 212 7.38 -10.44 -11.60
N ILE A 213 7.92 -11.05 -10.55
CA ILE A 213 9.04 -10.49 -9.80
C ILE A 213 10.34 -10.95 -10.47
N ASP A 214 11.21 -10.03 -10.86
CA ASP A 214 12.49 -10.35 -11.50
C ASP A 214 13.54 -10.84 -10.48
N ALA A 215 14.72 -11.23 -10.98
CA ALA A 215 15.80 -11.75 -10.13
C ALA A 215 16.37 -10.70 -9.16
N ASP A 216 16.19 -9.41 -9.48
CA ASP A 216 16.63 -8.28 -8.66
C ASP A 216 15.54 -7.86 -7.65
N GLY A 217 14.39 -8.55 -7.61
CA GLY A 217 13.31 -8.26 -6.68
C GLY A 217 12.40 -7.10 -7.10
N ASN A 218 12.44 -6.66 -8.36
CA ASN A 218 11.53 -5.66 -8.91
C ASN A 218 10.27 -6.32 -9.47
N LEU A 219 9.15 -5.59 -9.47
CA LEU A 219 7.91 -6.05 -10.07
C LEU A 219 7.83 -5.57 -11.52
N ILE A 220 7.74 -6.50 -12.47
CA ILE A 220 7.52 -6.23 -13.88
C ILE A 220 6.07 -6.58 -14.20
N ILE A 221 5.29 -5.62 -14.71
CA ILE A 221 3.91 -5.78 -15.09
C ILE A 221 3.76 -5.48 -16.57
N THR A 222 3.27 -6.43 -17.34
CA THR A 222 2.96 -6.31 -18.77
C THR A 222 1.45 -6.26 -18.96
N GLY A 223 0.98 -5.64 -20.05
CA GLY A 223 -0.44 -5.70 -20.40
C GLY A 223 -1.35 -4.72 -19.65
N LEU A 224 -0.78 -3.74 -18.93
CA LEU A 224 -1.58 -2.76 -18.19
C LEU A 224 -2.39 -1.87 -19.13
N SER A 225 -3.63 -1.60 -18.71
CA SER A 225 -4.61 -0.80 -19.43
C SER A 225 -5.24 0.25 -18.52
N THR A 226 -5.94 1.21 -19.13
CA THR A 226 -6.73 2.23 -18.43
C THR A 226 -7.60 1.60 -17.32
N GLY A 227 -7.48 2.10 -16.10
CA GLY A 227 -8.25 1.66 -14.93
C GLY A 227 -7.57 0.60 -14.08
N ASP A 228 -6.59 -0.15 -14.60
CA ASP A 228 -5.96 -1.24 -13.86
C ASP A 228 -5.30 -0.74 -12.56
N LYS A 229 -5.44 -1.54 -11.50
CA LYS A 229 -4.78 -1.30 -10.22
C LYS A 229 -3.73 -2.37 -9.95
N VAL A 230 -2.52 -1.93 -9.63
CA VAL A 230 -1.40 -2.76 -9.20
C VAL A 230 -1.19 -2.54 -7.71
N SER A 231 -1.08 -3.62 -6.94
CA SER A 231 -0.72 -3.57 -5.53
C SER A 231 0.42 -4.54 -5.26
N TRP A 232 1.34 -4.20 -4.36
CA TRP A 232 2.51 -5.02 -4.03
C TRP A 232 2.79 -5.03 -2.53
N THR A 233 3.56 -6.03 -2.10
CA THR A 233 4.13 -6.13 -0.76
C THR A 233 5.62 -6.44 -0.84
N THR A 234 6.40 -5.84 0.06
CA THR A 234 7.86 -5.94 0.13
C THR A 234 8.33 -6.87 1.26
N SER A 235 9.59 -7.33 1.17
CA SER A 235 10.23 -8.21 2.16
C SER A 235 10.51 -7.52 3.51
N GLY A 236 10.55 -6.19 3.52
CA GLY A 236 10.69 -5.33 4.68
C GLY A 236 9.94 -4.03 4.46
N THR A 237 10.16 -3.04 5.32
CA THR A 237 9.58 -1.71 5.11
C THR A 237 10.29 -0.98 3.97
N HIS A 238 9.51 -0.24 3.19
CA HIS A 238 9.98 0.69 2.17
C HIS A 238 9.26 2.03 2.36
N ASP A 239 9.89 3.09 1.91
CA ASP A 239 9.40 4.47 2.03
C ASP A 239 9.51 5.26 0.71
N ARG A 240 10.02 4.61 -0.34
CA ARG A 240 10.11 5.17 -1.68
C ARG A 240 9.90 4.08 -2.72
N VAL A 241 9.26 4.43 -3.82
CA VAL A 241 9.17 3.58 -5.01
C VAL A 241 9.49 4.36 -6.26
N LEU A 242 10.11 3.69 -7.24
CA LEU A 242 10.23 4.15 -8.61
C LEU A 242 9.24 3.36 -9.47
N ILE A 243 8.37 4.07 -10.20
CA ILE A 243 7.46 3.49 -11.19
C ILE A 243 7.90 3.96 -12.57
N GLU A 244 8.33 3.02 -13.41
CA GLU A 244 8.92 3.29 -14.73
C GLU A 244 8.05 2.72 -15.85
N ASN A 245 7.92 3.47 -16.95
CA ASN A 245 7.42 2.92 -18.20
C ASN A 245 8.56 2.27 -18.97
N ILE A 246 8.62 0.94 -18.97
CA ILE A 246 9.67 0.19 -19.67
C ILE A 246 9.21 -0.35 -21.03
N SER A 247 8.05 0.09 -21.54
CA SER A 247 7.45 -0.45 -22.77
C SER A 247 8.36 -0.37 -23.99
N GLY A 248 9.26 0.62 -24.08
CA GLY A 248 10.22 0.74 -25.19
C GLY A 248 11.46 -0.16 -25.07
N THR A 249 11.57 -0.92 -23.99
CA THR A 249 12.76 -1.75 -23.66
C THR A 249 12.42 -3.14 -23.14
N ASP A 250 11.13 -3.50 -23.11
CA ASP A 250 10.63 -4.78 -22.57
C ASP A 250 10.76 -5.96 -23.55
N GLY A 251 11.12 -5.70 -24.81
CA GLY A 251 11.23 -6.71 -25.86
C GLY A 251 9.89 -7.17 -26.44
N ILE A 252 8.79 -6.47 -26.13
CA ILE A 252 7.44 -6.75 -26.64
C ILE A 252 7.20 -5.85 -27.85
N SER A 253 6.82 -6.45 -28.99
CA SER A 253 6.53 -5.66 -30.19
C SER A 253 5.11 -5.08 -30.13
N GLY A 254 4.98 -3.79 -30.43
CA GLY A 254 3.69 -3.12 -30.62
C GLY A 254 3.24 -2.23 -29.45
N ASN A 255 4.03 -2.13 -28.38
CA ASN A 255 3.81 -1.21 -27.26
C ASN A 255 4.97 -0.22 -27.02
N ASP A 256 6.01 -0.21 -27.87
CA ASP A 256 7.22 0.60 -27.68
C ASP A 256 6.99 2.11 -27.50
N ASN A 257 5.84 2.63 -27.95
CA ASN A 257 5.47 4.05 -27.85
C ASN A 257 4.27 4.29 -26.92
N ASN A 258 3.83 3.26 -26.20
CA ASN A 258 2.64 3.36 -25.37
C ASN A 258 2.97 4.09 -24.06
N THR A 259 2.09 4.99 -23.67
CA THR A 259 2.25 5.85 -22.49
C THR A 259 1.12 5.59 -21.51
N PHE A 260 1.31 6.00 -20.25
CA PHE A 260 0.25 5.97 -19.25
C PHE A 260 0.39 7.11 -18.26
N ASP A 261 -0.67 7.45 -17.54
CA ASP A 261 -0.61 8.34 -16.39
C ASP A 261 -1.11 7.64 -15.11
N ILE A 262 -0.69 8.16 -13.96
CA ILE A 262 -1.04 7.58 -12.65
C ILE A 262 -2.20 8.39 -12.06
N GLY A 263 -3.32 7.72 -11.79
CA GLY A 263 -4.55 8.33 -11.28
C GLY A 263 -4.74 8.32 -9.78
N GLY A 264 -3.99 7.45 -9.11
CA GLY A 264 -4.08 7.28 -7.68
C GLY A 264 -2.92 6.48 -7.16
N PHE A 265 -2.55 6.76 -5.92
CA PHE A 265 -1.55 6.04 -5.18
C PHE A 265 -2.11 5.69 -3.80
N GLY A 266 -1.78 4.51 -3.31
CA GLY A 266 -2.29 3.99 -2.04
C GLY A 266 -1.20 3.37 -1.20
N LEU A 267 -1.32 3.51 0.12
CA LEU A 267 -0.50 2.81 1.11
C LEU A 267 -1.42 1.94 1.95
N SER A 268 -1.12 0.64 2.08
CA SER A 268 -1.86 -0.18 3.03
C SER A 268 -1.31 0.06 4.44
N GLN A 269 -2.22 0.30 5.37
CA GLN A 269 -1.92 0.43 6.79
C GLN A 269 -2.40 -0.82 7.50
N ALA A 270 -1.52 -1.45 8.27
CA ALA A 270 -1.93 -2.43 9.25
C ALA A 270 -2.96 -1.75 10.17
N GLN A 271 -4.11 -2.41 10.34
CA GLN A 271 -5.08 -1.96 11.32
C GLN A 271 -4.79 -2.65 12.65
N PRO A 272 -4.93 -1.93 13.78
CA PRO A 272 -4.81 -2.56 15.08
C PRO A 272 -5.78 -3.73 15.18
N ALA A 273 -5.34 -4.85 15.76
CA ALA A 273 -6.27 -5.97 16.01
C ALA A 273 -7.42 -5.46 16.90
N PRO A 274 -8.69 -5.72 16.54
CA PRO A 274 -9.82 -5.34 17.37
C PRO A 274 -9.83 -6.18 18.65
N ASP A 275 -10.60 -5.73 19.64
CA ASP A 275 -10.93 -6.57 20.79
C ASP A 275 -11.84 -7.71 20.35
N GLU A 276 -11.53 -8.91 20.81
CA GLU A 276 -12.27 -10.12 20.45
C GLU A 276 -12.94 -10.73 21.68
N LYS A 277 -14.19 -11.20 21.51
CA LYS A 277 -14.92 -11.96 22.52
C LYS A 277 -15.15 -13.38 22.02
N LEU A 278 -14.51 -14.34 22.68
CA LEU A 278 -14.69 -15.76 22.40
C LEU A 278 -15.71 -16.37 23.34
N ASP A 279 -16.85 -16.79 22.78
CA ASP A 279 -17.89 -17.48 23.52
C ASP A 279 -17.68 -18.99 23.45
N PHE A 280 -17.50 -19.61 24.63
CA PHE A 280 -17.38 -21.05 24.78
C PHE A 280 -18.67 -21.62 25.33
N THR A 281 -19.10 -22.74 24.78
CA THR A 281 -20.13 -23.58 25.39
C THR A 281 -19.56 -24.96 25.63
N VAL A 282 -19.52 -25.36 26.89
CA VAL A 282 -19.16 -26.70 27.31
C VAL A 282 -20.45 -27.48 27.47
N GLN A 283 -20.61 -28.55 26.70
CA GLN A 283 -21.77 -29.42 26.77
C GLN A 283 -21.33 -30.83 27.13
N ILE A 284 -22.08 -31.45 28.04
CA ILE A 284 -22.07 -32.89 28.27
C ILE A 284 -23.39 -33.46 27.77
N ALA A 285 -23.32 -34.64 27.16
CA ALA A 285 -24.48 -35.45 26.81
C ALA A 285 -24.31 -36.80 27.47
N ASP A 286 -25.37 -37.32 28.08
CA ASP A 286 -25.36 -38.70 28.55
C ASP A 286 -25.85 -39.66 27.45
N PHE A 287 -25.99 -40.93 27.82
CA PHE A 287 -26.28 -42.00 26.87
C PHE A 287 -27.69 -41.92 26.25
N ASP A 288 -28.68 -41.34 26.95
CA ASP A 288 -30.04 -41.26 26.44
C ASP A 288 -30.31 -39.98 25.63
N GLY A 289 -29.30 -39.11 25.54
CA GLY A 289 -29.32 -37.90 24.74
C GLY A 289 -29.69 -36.64 25.52
N ASP A 290 -29.91 -36.76 26.83
CA ASP A 290 -30.02 -35.62 27.71
C ASP A 290 -28.68 -34.87 27.74
N THR A 291 -28.76 -33.54 27.68
CA THR A 291 -27.57 -32.68 27.69
C THR A 291 -27.65 -31.64 28.80
N ALA A 292 -26.50 -31.36 29.40
CA ALA A 292 -26.29 -30.19 30.23
C ALA A 292 -25.17 -29.36 29.61
N SER A 293 -25.33 -28.04 29.60
CA SER A 293 -24.33 -27.13 29.08
C SER A 293 -24.10 -25.95 30.01
N ASP A 294 -22.89 -25.43 29.99
CA ASP A 294 -22.54 -24.15 30.58
C ASP A 294 -21.74 -23.32 29.57
N SER A 295 -21.82 -22.01 29.68
CA SER A 295 -21.18 -21.10 28.74
C SER A 295 -20.37 -20.04 29.48
N PHE A 296 -19.21 -19.72 28.93
CA PHE A 296 -18.36 -18.63 29.42
C PHE A 296 -17.74 -17.89 28.25
N SER A 297 -17.32 -16.65 28.48
CA SER A 297 -16.65 -15.83 27.48
C SER A 297 -15.22 -15.53 27.90
N ILE A 298 -14.31 -15.44 26.93
CA ILE A 298 -12.97 -14.88 27.12
C ILE A 298 -12.86 -13.63 26.26
N GLY A 299 -12.44 -12.52 26.87
CA GLY A 299 -12.04 -11.33 26.14
C GLY A 299 -10.56 -11.41 25.78
N ILE A 300 -10.22 -11.14 24.52
CA ILE A 300 -8.86 -10.97 24.05
C ILE A 300 -8.72 -9.49 23.66
N ASP A 301 -7.90 -8.79 24.43
CA ASP A 301 -7.60 -7.38 24.17
C ASP A 301 -6.78 -7.26 22.88
N GLY A 302 -7.23 -6.38 22.00
CA GLY A 302 -6.58 -6.09 20.73
C GLY A 302 -5.25 -5.35 20.86
N THR A 303 -4.75 -4.86 19.73
CA THR A 303 -3.46 -4.13 19.68
C THR A 303 -3.69 -2.77 19.05
N GLY A 304 -4.44 -1.90 19.71
CA GLY A 304 -4.83 -0.58 19.19
C GLY A 304 -5.01 0.50 20.24
N ILE A 305 -5.55 1.65 19.81
CA ILE A 305 -5.89 2.77 20.71
C ILE A 305 -7.00 2.42 21.72
N PHE A 306 -7.67 1.30 21.50
CA PHE A 306 -8.64 0.70 22.41
C PHE A 306 -8.05 -0.45 23.24
N ASN A 307 -6.72 -0.63 23.27
CA ASN A 307 -6.09 -1.50 24.26
C ASN A 307 -6.25 -0.89 25.65
N ASP A 308 -7.41 -1.11 26.23
CA ASP A 308 -7.88 -0.52 27.47
C ASP A 308 -7.98 -1.59 28.58
N ASN A 309 -7.50 -2.81 28.32
CA ASN A 309 -7.65 -3.99 29.15
C ASN A 309 -9.12 -4.32 29.45
N HIS A 310 -10.04 -3.91 28.57
CA HIS A 310 -11.46 -4.16 28.67
C HIS A 310 -11.96 -4.75 27.35
N VAL A 311 -12.89 -5.70 27.44
CA VAL A 311 -13.59 -6.24 26.27
C VAL A 311 -15.07 -6.16 26.56
N GLU A 312 -15.81 -5.46 25.70
CA GLU A 312 -17.24 -5.24 25.89
C GLU A 312 -17.97 -6.60 26.02
N GLY A 313 -18.78 -6.74 27.07
CA GLY A 313 -19.52 -7.97 27.34
C GLY A 313 -18.72 -9.08 28.06
N VAL A 314 -17.48 -8.81 28.49
CA VAL A 314 -16.71 -9.67 29.39
C VAL A 314 -16.56 -8.97 30.74
N ILE A 315 -17.03 -9.61 31.81
CA ILE A 315 -16.92 -9.07 33.17
C ILE A 315 -15.52 -9.44 33.71
N ALA A 316 -14.76 -8.45 34.16
CA ALA A 316 -13.44 -8.61 34.75
C ALA A 316 -13.46 -9.28 36.14
#